data_AF-A0A9D4J4V3-F1
#
_entry.id   AF-A0A9D4J4V3-F1
#
_cell.length_a   1.000
_cell.length_b   1.000
_cell.length_c   1.000
_cell.angle_alpha   90.00
_cell.angle_beta   90.00
_cell.angle_gamma   90.00
#
_symmetry.space_group_name_H-M   'P 1'
#
loop_
_entity.id
_entity.type
_entity.pdbx_description
1 polymer ?
#
loop_
_entity_poly.entity_id
_entity_poly.type
_entity_poly.pdbx_seq_one_letter_code
_entity_poly.pdbx_strand_id
1 'polypeptide(L)'
;MDLRVPLSESLTRRRLAFLMALGVRVVRDGTSVGDLARFAYKMGYVPKGGGKKPSQVGAAEAIARLTGEEANTFFSLLDWSVLGRLWALLTCDEQKFFQETYSLTTEEQESRWQVAVDSHCHLDRWSIKVGVSLDGNILTHLKDHSPLVEVEVNVKAMVTNFCDPPTYPDVSLLKTLSSLRCFPTIGLHPKGASRYRDTDINQFAKLLGRPEVVGFGEVGLDHSVPYTEWLGQSILLRRVLGFLEERHVLILHCRGSKGDQDGREVNMRLLSILHGLISPNQRIHLHCFRGDLEMFRAFTDSFPNTYVGYTHKTSDLSPAALLALRTIPSERLLVETDAPYFVNPTIGPFSSPNVVGLAARNVGMIRGESTRDVLTATVSNFEDLYRLKL
;
A
#
# COMPACT_ATOMS: atom_id res chain seq x y z
N MET A 1 -3.54 30.47 -11.70
CA MET A 1 -3.89 29.94 -13.03
C MET A 1 -5.30 30.40 -13.28
N ASP A 2 -5.59 31.25 -14.26
CA ASP A 2 -4.63 31.78 -15.25
C ASP A 2 -3.69 32.81 -14.56
N LEU A 3 -2.73 32.45 -13.69
CA LEU A 3 -1.36 32.25 -14.19
C LEU A 3 -1.26 32.58 -15.69
N ARG A 4 -1.01 33.86 -15.97
CA ARG A 4 0.16 34.25 -16.74
C ARG A 4 1.10 35.10 -15.88
N VAL A 5 1.96 34.45 -15.07
CA VAL A 5 3.13 35.07 -14.39
C VAL A 5 4.06 35.65 -15.48
N PRO A 6 4.52 36.93 -15.41
CA PRO A 6 5.80 37.29 -14.74
C PRO A 6 5.92 38.73 -14.17
N LEU A 7 6.97 39.17 -13.46
CA LEU A 7 8.12 38.53 -12.77
C LEU A 7 8.80 39.62 -11.90
N SER A 8 8.46 39.72 -10.62
CA SER A 8 9.40 40.27 -9.63
C SER A 8 9.23 39.47 -8.35
N GLU A 9 10.38 39.19 -7.74
CA GLU A 9 10.59 38.10 -6.79
C GLU A 9 9.53 38.07 -5.67
N SER A 10 8.80 36.95 -5.59
CA SER A 10 8.43 36.23 -4.35
C SER A 10 6.97 35.74 -4.17
N LEU A 11 6.02 35.90 -5.09
CA LEU A 11 4.70 35.21 -4.98
C LEU A 11 4.07 34.86 -6.34
N THR A 12 3.79 33.57 -6.59
CA THR A 12 3.03 33.15 -7.78
C THR A 12 1.82 32.29 -7.44
N ARG A 13 0.64 32.89 -7.64
CA ARG A 13 -0.49 32.50 -8.52
C ARG A 13 -1.01 31.04 -8.59
N ARG A 14 -0.25 30.01 -8.25
CA ARG A 14 -0.66 28.59 -8.18
C ARG A 14 -1.48 28.35 -6.90
N ARG A 15 -1.08 29.00 -5.81
CA ARG A 15 -1.85 29.23 -4.56
C ARG A 15 -3.17 29.97 -4.77
N LEU A 16 -3.31 30.71 -5.89
CA LEU A 16 -4.49 31.51 -6.23
C LEU A 16 -5.53 30.78 -7.09
N ALA A 17 -5.18 29.62 -7.66
CA ALA A 17 -6.02 28.84 -8.59
C ALA A 17 -6.80 27.72 -7.88
N PHE A 18 -6.21 27.14 -6.83
CA PHE A 18 -6.94 26.32 -5.85
C PHE A 18 -8.13 27.10 -5.26
N LEU A 19 -7.95 28.41 -5.07
CA LEU A 19 -9.00 29.35 -4.63
C LEU A 19 -10.12 29.55 -5.67
N MET A 20 -9.91 29.23 -6.96
CA MET A 20 -10.91 29.33 -8.03
C MET A 20 -11.71 28.04 -8.29
N ALA A 21 -11.07 26.88 -8.20
CA ALA A 21 -11.75 25.59 -8.40
C ALA A 21 -12.61 25.14 -7.20
N LEU A 22 -12.45 25.76 -6.02
CA LEU A 22 -13.34 25.68 -4.85
C LEU A 22 -14.62 26.56 -4.97
N GLY A 23 -14.81 27.28 -6.08
CA GLY A 23 -15.97 28.14 -6.33
C GLY A 23 -15.68 29.63 -6.55
N VAL A 24 -14.50 30.03 -7.04
CA VAL A 24 -14.28 31.40 -7.54
C VAL A 24 -14.19 31.39 -9.08
N ARG A 25 -15.04 32.16 -9.76
CA ARG A 25 -14.65 32.75 -11.05
C ARG A 25 -15.02 34.23 -11.14
N VAL A 26 -14.06 34.93 -11.74
CA VAL A 26 -14.01 36.31 -12.19
C VAL A 26 -15.33 36.75 -12.86
N VAL A 27 -15.81 37.95 -12.54
CA VAL A 27 -17.14 38.45 -12.95
C VAL A 27 -17.12 39.10 -14.35
N ARG A 28 -18.01 38.65 -15.25
CA ARG A 28 -19.13 39.47 -15.80
C ARG A 28 -20.29 38.57 -16.29
N ASP A 29 -21.53 38.91 -15.89
CA ASP A 29 -22.85 38.40 -16.32
C ASP A 29 -23.38 37.03 -15.81
N GLY A 30 -23.76 36.96 -14.51
CA GLY A 30 -25.05 36.34 -14.11
C GLY A 30 -25.14 34.92 -13.52
N THR A 31 -24.89 34.80 -12.20
CA THR A 31 -25.49 33.87 -11.15
C THR A 31 -25.07 32.37 -11.04
N SER A 32 -24.97 31.72 -9.85
CA SER A 32 -25.40 32.07 -8.46
C SER A 32 -24.58 31.43 -7.29
N VAL A 33 -24.60 32.10 -6.11
CA VAL A 33 -23.74 32.03 -4.88
C VAL A 33 -24.60 31.85 -3.58
N GLY A 34 -25.65 31.01 -3.60
CA GLY A 34 -26.78 31.09 -2.64
C GLY A 34 -26.53 30.65 -1.18
N ASP A 35 -25.71 29.65 -0.95
CA ASP A 35 -25.63 28.99 0.37
C ASP A 35 -24.51 29.55 1.25
N LEU A 36 -23.43 30.00 0.64
CA LEU A 36 -22.31 30.68 1.32
C LEU A 36 -22.71 32.02 1.94
N ALA A 37 -23.59 32.79 1.28
CA ALA A 37 -24.06 34.08 1.79
C ALA A 37 -24.92 33.96 3.06
N ARG A 38 -25.62 32.83 3.23
CA ARG A 38 -26.45 32.58 4.42
C ARG A 38 -25.62 32.29 5.68
N PHE A 39 -24.45 31.68 5.52
CA PHE A 39 -23.56 31.36 6.63
C PHE A 39 -22.82 32.60 7.16
N ALA A 40 -22.26 33.43 6.27
CA ALA A 40 -21.55 34.65 6.62
C ALA A 40 -22.43 35.68 7.38
N TYR A 41 -23.72 35.76 7.03
CA TYR A 41 -24.70 36.60 7.74
C TYR A 41 -24.97 36.14 9.18
N LYS A 42 -25.05 34.82 9.40
CA LYS A 42 -25.32 34.23 10.72
C LYS A 42 -24.21 34.49 11.73
N MET A 43 -22.99 34.65 11.26
CA MET A 43 -21.79 34.85 12.09
C MET A 43 -21.46 36.33 12.34
N GLY A 44 -22.28 37.27 11.86
CA GLY A 44 -22.16 38.70 12.21
C GLY A 44 -21.13 39.50 11.43
N TYR A 45 -20.52 38.92 10.38
CA TYR A 45 -19.46 39.56 9.58
C TYR A 45 -19.96 40.60 8.54
N VAL A 46 -21.27 40.91 8.50
CA VAL A 46 -21.86 41.94 7.62
C VAL A 46 -22.70 42.93 8.47
N PRO A 47 -22.55 44.26 8.31
CA PRO A 47 -23.30 45.23 9.11
C PRO A 47 -24.81 45.15 8.85
N LYS A 48 -25.63 45.30 9.90
CA LYS A 48 -27.10 45.37 9.81
C LYS A 48 -27.56 46.70 9.20
N GLY A 49 -27.40 46.88 7.90
CA GLY A 49 -27.99 47.98 7.15
C GLY A 49 -29.35 47.60 6.57
N GLY A 50 -30.43 48.15 7.13
CA GLY A 50 -31.73 48.33 6.46
C GLY A 50 -32.37 47.11 5.77
N GLY A 51 -32.86 46.15 6.56
CA GLY A 51 -34.04 45.33 6.22
C GLY A 51 -34.01 44.40 4.99
N LYS A 52 -32.93 44.32 4.20
CA LYS A 52 -32.83 43.39 3.06
C LYS A 52 -31.80 42.29 3.34
N LYS A 53 -32.15 41.04 2.97
CA LYS A 53 -31.24 39.89 3.00
C LYS A 53 -29.93 40.26 2.28
N PRO A 54 -28.76 39.90 2.82
CA PRO A 54 -27.50 40.22 2.18
C PRO A 54 -27.48 39.62 0.79
N SER A 55 -27.18 40.45 -0.20
CA SER A 55 -26.92 39.95 -1.55
C SER A 55 -25.67 39.08 -1.51
N GLN A 56 -25.61 38.10 -2.41
CA GLN A 56 -24.43 37.24 -2.60
C GLN A 56 -23.13 38.05 -2.79
N VAL A 57 -23.27 39.26 -3.32
CA VAL A 57 -22.21 40.25 -3.50
C VAL A 57 -21.70 40.79 -2.15
N GLY A 58 -22.59 41.16 -1.23
CA GLY A 58 -22.20 41.71 0.07
C GLY A 58 -21.48 40.72 0.98
N ALA A 59 -21.75 39.41 0.85
CA ALA A 59 -21.04 38.37 1.58
C ALA A 59 -19.62 38.11 1.03
N ALA A 60 -19.47 38.15 -0.31
CA ALA A 60 -18.16 38.03 -0.96
C ALA A 60 -17.27 39.24 -0.67
N GLU A 61 -17.84 40.45 -0.63
CA GLU A 61 -17.12 41.67 -0.25
C GLU A 61 -16.68 41.66 1.21
N ALA A 62 -17.44 41.05 2.12
CA ALA A 62 -17.06 40.91 3.51
C ALA A 62 -15.93 39.89 3.71
N ILE A 63 -15.95 38.76 2.99
CA ILE A 63 -14.89 37.74 3.03
C ILE A 63 -13.59 38.26 2.40
N ALA A 64 -13.69 39.05 1.33
CA ALA A 64 -12.54 39.68 0.68
C ALA A 64 -11.83 40.75 1.53
N ARG A 65 -12.45 41.19 2.64
CA ARG A 65 -11.87 42.14 3.59
C ARG A 65 -11.13 41.47 4.75
N LEU A 66 -11.21 40.15 4.89
CA LEU A 66 -10.48 39.42 5.93
C LEU A 66 -8.98 39.44 5.63
N THR A 67 -8.16 39.76 6.63
CA THR A 67 -6.70 39.83 6.50
C THR A 67 -6.02 38.97 7.57
N GLY A 68 -4.87 38.37 7.25
CA GLY A 68 -4.03 37.67 8.22
C GLY A 68 -4.71 36.49 8.95
N GLU A 69 -4.63 36.47 10.28
CA GLU A 69 -5.06 35.37 11.16
C GLU A 69 -6.53 34.95 11.02
N GLU A 70 -7.41 35.88 10.64
CA GLU A 70 -8.85 35.61 10.45
C GLU A 70 -9.11 34.63 9.29
N ALA A 71 -8.30 34.70 8.24
CA ALA A 71 -8.37 33.78 7.10
C ALA A 71 -7.79 32.40 7.44
N ASN A 72 -6.70 32.35 8.22
CA ASN A 72 -6.09 31.09 8.65
C ASN A 72 -7.05 30.24 9.47
N THR A 73 -7.81 30.87 10.37
CA THR A 73 -8.83 30.21 11.20
C THR A 73 -9.99 29.65 10.35
N PHE A 74 -10.31 30.29 9.22
CA PHE A 74 -11.37 29.86 8.30
C PHE A 74 -10.99 28.61 7.49
N PHE A 75 -9.75 28.54 6.98
CA PHE A 75 -9.29 27.41 6.17
C PHE A 75 -8.92 26.16 6.99
N SER A 76 -8.55 26.31 8.26
CA SER A 76 -8.39 25.18 9.18
C SER A 76 -9.69 24.46 9.51
N LEU A 77 -10.85 25.01 9.13
CA LEU A 77 -12.17 24.43 9.34
C LEU A 77 -12.65 23.58 8.14
N LEU A 78 -11.87 23.45 7.06
CA LEU A 78 -12.24 22.63 5.91
C LEU A 78 -11.81 21.17 6.09
N ASP A 79 -12.78 20.28 6.02
CA ASP A 79 -12.64 18.83 6.18
C ASP A 79 -11.93 18.19 4.97
N TRP A 80 -10.97 17.29 5.21
CA TRP A 80 -10.21 16.56 4.19
C TRP A 80 -11.09 15.76 3.21
N SER A 81 -12.28 15.33 3.65
CA SER A 81 -13.27 14.65 2.80
C SER A 81 -13.85 15.56 1.71
N VAL A 82 -13.78 16.89 1.87
CA VAL A 82 -14.21 17.85 0.85
C VAL A 82 -13.13 17.99 -0.22
N LEU A 83 -11.85 18.02 0.18
CA LEU A 83 -10.71 18.06 -0.74
C LEU A 83 -10.59 16.78 -1.57
N GLY A 84 -10.78 15.61 -0.96
CA GLY A 84 -10.79 14.32 -1.66
C GLY A 84 -11.93 14.22 -2.68
N ARG A 85 -13.11 14.76 -2.37
CA ARG A 85 -14.25 14.79 -3.31
C ARG A 85 -14.01 15.74 -4.48
N LEU A 86 -13.29 16.84 -4.29
CA LEU A 86 -12.92 17.76 -5.36
C LEU A 86 -11.84 17.17 -6.27
N TRP A 87 -10.89 16.41 -5.71
CA TRP A 87 -9.90 15.66 -6.47
C TRP A 87 -10.53 14.61 -7.39
N ALA A 88 -11.53 13.90 -6.86
CA ALA A 88 -12.28 12.86 -7.60
C ALA A 88 -13.15 13.40 -8.75
N LEU A 89 -13.35 14.73 -8.84
CA LEU A 89 -14.10 15.37 -9.93
C LEU A 89 -13.21 15.77 -11.11
N LEU A 90 -11.88 15.64 -10.99
CA LEU A 90 -10.94 15.94 -12.06
C LEU A 90 -10.79 14.75 -13.02
N THR A 91 -10.65 15.03 -14.32
CA THR A 91 -10.26 14.00 -15.31
C THR A 91 -8.80 13.60 -15.12
N CYS A 92 -8.41 12.41 -15.61
CA CYS A 92 -7.02 11.93 -15.49
C CYS A 92 -6.00 12.91 -16.09
N ASP A 93 -6.32 13.54 -17.22
CA ASP A 93 -5.45 14.52 -17.87
C ASP A 93 -5.33 15.81 -17.05
N GLU A 94 -6.41 16.24 -16.37
CA GLU A 94 -6.40 17.40 -15.48
C GLU A 94 -5.64 17.12 -14.17
N GLN A 95 -5.76 15.91 -13.62
CA GLN A 95 -4.96 15.46 -12.49
C GLN A 95 -3.48 15.43 -12.85
N LYS A 96 -3.14 14.88 -14.03
CA LYS A 96 -1.77 14.80 -14.53
C LYS A 96 -1.18 16.18 -14.83
N PHE A 97 -1.93 17.05 -15.50
CA PHE A 97 -1.57 18.45 -15.68
C PHE A 97 -1.37 19.15 -14.34
N PHE A 98 -2.23 18.90 -13.34
CA PHE A 98 -2.08 19.48 -12.01
C PHE A 98 -0.83 18.97 -11.27
N GLN A 99 -0.51 17.69 -11.39
CA GLN A 99 0.72 17.13 -10.82
C GLN A 99 1.95 17.74 -11.50
N GLU A 100 2.06 17.66 -12.83
CA GLU A 100 3.19 18.21 -13.58
C GLU A 100 3.34 19.73 -13.41
N THR A 101 2.22 20.43 -13.26
CA THR A 101 2.17 21.89 -13.15
C THR A 101 2.13 22.37 -11.71
N TYR A 102 1.96 21.60 -10.65
CA TYR A 102 1.82 22.18 -9.30
C TYR A 102 2.48 21.37 -8.20
N SER A 103 3.10 20.24 -8.55
CA SER A 103 3.96 19.50 -7.65
C SER A 103 5.06 20.39 -7.10
N LEU A 104 5.40 20.19 -5.81
CA LEU A 104 6.71 20.59 -5.31
C LEU A 104 7.76 19.90 -6.19
N THR A 105 9.03 20.33 -6.18
CA THR A 105 10.05 19.52 -6.85
C THR A 105 9.93 18.06 -6.38
N THR A 106 10.18 17.09 -7.25
CA THR A 106 10.06 15.67 -6.89
C THR A 106 10.80 15.37 -5.59
N GLU A 107 11.95 16.03 -5.36
CA GLU A 107 12.71 16.01 -4.10
C GLU A 107 11.97 16.61 -2.88
N GLU A 108 11.26 17.73 -3.02
CA GLU A 108 10.47 18.34 -1.94
C GLU A 108 9.17 17.58 -1.63
N GLN A 109 8.60 16.84 -2.60
CA GLN A 109 7.48 15.92 -2.35
C GLN A 109 7.98 14.63 -1.71
N GLU A 110 9.01 14.01 -2.29
CA GLU A 110 9.58 12.75 -1.82
C GLU A 110 10.22 12.86 -0.42
N SER A 111 10.65 14.07 0.00
CA SER A 111 11.13 14.35 1.36
C SER A 111 10.01 14.55 2.40
N ARG A 112 8.77 14.80 1.97
CA ARG A 112 7.59 14.87 2.84
C ARG A 112 6.86 13.54 2.94
N TRP A 113 6.98 12.71 1.91
CA TRP A 113 6.43 11.36 1.92
C TRP A 113 7.14 10.49 2.93
N GLN A 114 6.35 9.79 3.72
CA GLN A 114 6.87 8.82 4.66
C GLN A 114 7.47 7.65 3.88
N VAL A 115 8.63 7.18 4.33
CA VAL A 115 9.28 6.01 3.74
C VAL A 115 8.43 4.79 4.04
N ALA A 116 8.24 3.95 3.02
CA ALA A 116 7.53 2.69 3.13
C ALA A 116 8.31 1.57 2.45
N VAL A 117 8.02 0.35 2.89
CA VAL A 117 8.40 -0.89 2.21
C VAL A 117 7.13 -1.66 1.93
N ASP A 118 6.98 -2.16 0.71
CA ASP A 118 5.99 -3.20 0.42
C ASP A 118 6.61 -4.57 0.63
N SER A 119 6.32 -5.21 1.77
CA SER A 119 6.94 -6.49 2.12
C SER A 119 6.41 -7.69 1.34
N HIS A 120 5.41 -7.49 0.46
CA HIS A 120 4.91 -8.54 -0.41
C HIS A 120 4.08 -8.01 -1.60
N CYS A 121 4.61 -8.18 -2.82
CA CYS A 121 3.89 -7.96 -4.06
C CYS A 121 4.29 -8.97 -5.16
N HIS A 122 3.57 -8.98 -6.28
CA HIS A 122 3.83 -9.80 -7.46
C HIS A 122 4.03 -8.89 -8.69
N LEU A 123 5.26 -8.41 -8.91
CA LEU A 123 5.53 -7.48 -10.02
C LEU A 123 5.40 -8.17 -11.38
N ASP A 124 5.65 -9.47 -11.45
CA ASP A 124 5.42 -10.31 -12.61
C ASP A 124 3.95 -10.32 -13.03
N ARG A 125 3.05 -10.49 -12.07
CA ARG A 125 1.61 -10.50 -12.31
C ARG A 125 1.06 -9.09 -12.50
N TRP A 126 1.61 -8.12 -11.75
CA TRP A 126 1.24 -6.71 -11.86
C TRP A 126 1.59 -6.18 -13.26
N SER A 127 2.81 -6.41 -13.75
CA SER A 127 3.25 -5.92 -15.06
C SER A 127 2.39 -6.49 -16.19
N ILE A 128 2.03 -7.78 -16.12
CA ILE A 128 1.10 -8.42 -17.06
C ILE A 128 -0.28 -7.75 -17.01
N LYS A 129 -0.81 -7.50 -15.82
CA LYS A 129 -2.15 -6.92 -15.66
C LYS A 129 -2.22 -5.47 -16.14
N VAL A 130 -1.13 -4.72 -15.99
CA VAL A 130 -1.01 -3.33 -16.47
C VAL A 130 -0.67 -3.26 -17.95
N GLY A 131 -0.02 -4.29 -18.50
CA GLY A 131 0.43 -4.32 -19.90
C GLY A 131 1.79 -3.65 -20.11
N VAL A 132 2.68 -3.73 -19.13
CA VAL A 132 4.04 -3.17 -19.18
C VAL A 132 5.09 -4.27 -19.03
N SER A 133 6.31 -3.98 -19.48
CA SER A 133 7.45 -4.87 -19.30
C SER A 133 7.93 -4.85 -17.84
N LEU A 134 8.32 -6.01 -17.33
CA LEU A 134 9.07 -6.10 -16.08
C LEU A 134 10.57 -5.98 -16.38
N ASP A 135 11.08 -4.75 -16.36
CA ASP A 135 12.47 -4.42 -16.70
C ASP A 135 13.04 -3.29 -15.83
N GLY A 136 14.14 -2.67 -16.26
CA GLY A 136 14.79 -1.57 -15.54
C GLY A 136 13.93 -0.31 -15.34
N ASN A 137 12.81 -0.18 -16.06
CA ASN A 137 11.88 0.93 -15.95
C ASN A 137 10.72 0.64 -14.98
N ILE A 138 10.74 -0.48 -14.24
CA ILE A 138 9.62 -0.88 -13.38
C ILE A 138 9.22 0.19 -12.37
N LEU A 139 10.16 0.95 -11.80
CA LEU A 139 9.84 2.04 -10.87
C LEU A 139 9.11 3.19 -11.56
N THR A 140 9.47 3.51 -12.81
CA THR A 140 8.75 4.49 -13.65
C THR A 140 7.35 3.98 -13.97
N HIS A 141 7.22 2.71 -14.39
CA HIS A 141 5.92 2.11 -14.64
C HIS A 141 5.02 2.14 -13.40
N LEU A 142 5.56 1.84 -12.22
CA LEU A 142 4.84 1.96 -10.95
C LEU A 142 4.39 3.40 -10.71
N LYS A 143 5.25 4.40 -10.92
CA LYS A 143 4.86 5.82 -10.78
C LYS A 143 3.74 6.19 -11.76
N ASP A 144 3.82 5.75 -13.00
CA ASP A 144 2.88 6.14 -14.08
C ASP A 144 1.52 5.44 -14.01
N HIS A 145 1.47 4.21 -13.48
CA HIS A 145 0.27 3.36 -13.51
C HIS A 145 -0.31 3.08 -12.12
N SER A 146 0.30 3.57 -11.05
CA SER A 146 -0.29 3.44 -9.72
C SER A 146 -1.47 4.37 -9.56
N PRO A 147 -2.58 3.89 -8.98
CA PRO A 147 -3.68 4.76 -8.65
C PRO A 147 -3.29 5.73 -7.54
N LEU A 148 -3.88 6.92 -7.58
CA LEU A 148 -3.70 7.92 -6.54
C LEU A 148 -4.50 7.54 -5.30
N VAL A 149 -3.89 7.74 -4.13
CA VAL A 149 -4.45 7.34 -2.84
C VAL A 149 -4.30 8.44 -1.80
N GLU A 150 -5.16 8.42 -0.79
CA GLU A 150 -5.16 9.42 0.30
C GLU A 150 -3.88 9.38 1.15
N VAL A 151 -3.14 8.26 1.10
CA VAL A 151 -1.91 8.05 1.86
C VAL A 151 -0.76 7.78 0.91
N GLU A 152 -0.19 8.85 0.36
CA GLU A 152 1.00 8.78 -0.47
C GLU A 152 2.25 8.47 0.38
N VAL A 153 3.08 7.57 -0.12
CA VAL A 153 4.31 7.12 0.53
C VAL A 153 5.44 7.01 -0.49
N ASN A 154 6.67 7.13 0.00
CA ASN A 154 7.87 6.88 -0.79
C ASN A 154 8.28 5.42 -0.60
N VAL A 155 7.84 4.53 -1.51
CA VAL A 155 8.21 3.12 -1.48
C VAL A 155 9.69 2.98 -1.83
N LYS A 156 10.54 2.80 -0.81
CA LYS A 156 12.00 2.71 -0.96
C LYS A 156 12.50 1.31 -1.31
N ALA A 157 11.70 0.30 -1.01
CA ALA A 157 11.96 -1.09 -1.35
C ALA A 157 10.65 -1.87 -1.42
N MET A 158 10.70 -3.01 -2.12
CA MET A 158 9.63 -3.99 -2.11
C MET A 158 10.17 -5.41 -2.22
N VAL A 159 9.43 -6.37 -1.70
CA VAL A 159 9.69 -7.79 -1.91
C VAL A 159 8.76 -8.29 -3.00
N THR A 160 9.33 -8.77 -4.09
CA THR A 160 8.55 -9.24 -5.24
C THR A 160 8.62 -10.75 -5.40
N ASN A 161 7.44 -11.38 -5.38
CA ASN A 161 7.29 -12.82 -5.28
C ASN A 161 7.06 -13.45 -6.65
N PHE A 162 7.99 -14.28 -7.07
CA PHE A 162 7.84 -15.14 -8.24
C PHE A 162 7.51 -16.56 -7.76
N CYS A 163 6.22 -16.89 -7.71
CA CYS A 163 5.74 -18.17 -7.20
C CYS A 163 5.14 -19.11 -8.27
N ASP A 164 5.29 -18.74 -9.55
CA ASP A 164 4.91 -19.56 -10.70
C ASP A 164 6.10 -19.68 -11.69
N PRO A 165 6.55 -20.90 -12.04
CA PRO A 165 7.69 -21.11 -12.93
C PRO A 165 7.62 -20.38 -14.28
N PRO A 166 6.45 -20.28 -14.96
CA PRO A 166 6.34 -19.54 -16.21
C PRO A 166 6.68 -18.04 -16.10
N THR A 167 6.60 -17.45 -14.90
CA THR A 167 6.92 -16.04 -14.68
C THR A 167 8.27 -15.83 -13.98
N TYR A 168 9.02 -16.90 -13.72
CA TYR A 168 10.32 -16.79 -13.08
C TYR A 168 11.27 -15.87 -13.86
N PRO A 169 12.01 -15.00 -13.15
CA PRO A 169 12.93 -14.07 -13.77
C PRO A 169 14.17 -14.82 -14.24
N ASP A 170 14.78 -14.31 -15.32
CA ASP A 170 16.14 -14.70 -15.65
C ASP A 170 17.15 -14.00 -14.72
N VAL A 171 18.43 -14.38 -14.84
CA VAL A 171 19.51 -13.83 -14.01
C VAL A 171 19.74 -12.33 -14.27
N SER A 172 19.47 -11.84 -15.48
CA SER A 172 19.61 -10.42 -15.80
C SER A 172 18.54 -9.62 -15.07
N LEU A 173 17.29 -10.08 -15.11
CA LEU A 173 16.17 -9.44 -14.44
C LEU A 173 16.33 -9.46 -12.92
N LEU A 174 16.79 -10.57 -12.33
CA LEU A 174 17.09 -10.64 -10.88
C LEU A 174 18.06 -9.54 -10.44
N LYS A 175 19.12 -9.31 -11.21
CA LYS A 175 20.10 -8.25 -10.93
C LYS A 175 19.49 -6.87 -11.06
N THR A 176 18.74 -6.64 -12.14
CA THR A 176 18.04 -5.37 -12.38
C THR A 176 17.10 -5.05 -11.22
N LEU A 177 16.23 -5.98 -10.84
CA LEU A 177 15.27 -5.78 -9.74
C LEU A 177 15.99 -5.50 -8.42
N SER A 178 17.02 -6.28 -8.08
CA SER A 178 17.79 -6.08 -6.86
C SER A 178 18.48 -4.71 -6.82
N SER A 179 19.02 -4.24 -7.96
CA SER A 179 19.64 -2.91 -8.06
C SER A 179 18.65 -1.77 -7.85
N LEU A 180 17.37 -2.02 -8.11
CA LEU A 180 16.26 -1.10 -7.90
C LEU A 180 15.58 -1.27 -6.53
N ARG A 181 16.13 -2.12 -5.65
CA ARG A 181 15.54 -2.50 -4.34
C ARG A 181 14.16 -3.17 -4.46
N CYS A 182 13.91 -3.81 -5.60
CA CYS A 182 12.84 -4.80 -5.75
C CYS A 182 13.47 -6.17 -5.46
N PHE A 183 13.37 -6.65 -4.23
CA PHE A 183 14.05 -7.86 -3.78
C PHE A 183 13.25 -9.10 -4.18
N PRO A 184 13.79 -9.95 -5.07
CA PRO A 184 13.06 -11.10 -5.59
C PRO A 184 13.01 -12.25 -4.60
N THR A 185 11.91 -12.99 -4.63
CA THR A 185 11.75 -14.28 -3.94
C THR A 185 11.30 -15.32 -4.95
N ILE A 186 11.71 -16.55 -4.72
CA ILE A 186 11.39 -17.67 -5.62
C ILE A 186 10.57 -18.68 -4.82
N GLY A 187 9.42 -19.06 -5.35
CA GLY A 187 8.41 -19.90 -4.70
C GLY A 187 7.73 -20.86 -5.66
N LEU A 188 6.97 -21.79 -5.11
CA LEU A 188 6.05 -22.66 -5.85
C LEU A 188 4.71 -22.61 -5.14
N HIS A 189 3.79 -21.80 -5.67
CA HIS A 189 2.51 -21.52 -5.01
C HIS A 189 1.69 -22.81 -4.82
N PRO A 190 1.09 -23.07 -3.64
CA PRO A 190 0.40 -24.32 -3.35
C PRO A 190 -0.70 -24.70 -4.34
N LYS A 191 -1.45 -23.72 -4.87
CA LYS A 191 -2.46 -23.98 -5.93
C LYS A 191 -1.90 -24.66 -7.19
N GLY A 192 -0.60 -24.54 -7.47
CA GLY A 192 0.03 -25.16 -8.62
C GLY A 192 0.58 -26.57 -8.37
N ALA A 193 0.46 -27.10 -7.15
CA ALA A 193 1.22 -28.28 -6.72
C ALA A 193 1.03 -29.52 -7.61
N SER A 194 -0.17 -29.75 -8.13
CA SER A 194 -0.50 -30.86 -9.03
C SER A 194 0.12 -30.74 -10.42
N ARG A 195 0.56 -29.53 -10.82
CA ARG A 195 1.07 -29.22 -12.16
C ARG A 195 2.59 -29.15 -12.23
N TYR A 196 3.26 -28.90 -11.11
CA TYR A 196 4.71 -28.77 -11.08
C TYR A 196 5.41 -30.09 -11.37
N ARG A 197 6.41 -30.03 -12.24
CA ARG A 197 7.26 -31.14 -12.65
C ARG A 197 8.62 -31.02 -12.01
N ASP A 198 9.42 -32.08 -12.11
CA ASP A 198 10.81 -32.06 -11.63
C ASP A 198 11.65 -30.96 -12.29
N THR A 199 11.35 -30.61 -13.55
CA THR A 199 11.98 -29.48 -14.24
C THR A 199 11.71 -28.14 -13.56
N ASP A 200 10.49 -27.93 -13.06
CA ASP A 200 10.09 -26.70 -12.37
C ASP A 200 10.79 -26.62 -11.00
N ILE A 201 10.85 -27.74 -10.28
CA ILE A 201 11.52 -27.83 -8.98
C ILE A 201 13.03 -27.63 -9.12
N ASN A 202 13.65 -28.15 -10.19
CA ASN A 202 15.06 -27.93 -10.49
C ASN A 202 15.34 -26.46 -10.84
N GLN A 203 14.44 -25.82 -11.60
CA GLN A 203 14.54 -24.39 -11.91
C GLN A 203 14.38 -23.54 -10.65
N PHE A 204 13.40 -23.86 -9.80
CA PHE A 204 13.20 -23.27 -8.47
C PHE A 204 14.49 -23.32 -7.64
N ALA A 205 15.08 -24.51 -7.46
CA ALA A 205 16.29 -24.69 -6.68
C ALA A 205 17.49 -23.92 -7.25
N LYS A 206 17.63 -23.90 -8.59
CA LYS A 206 18.69 -23.15 -9.27
C LYS A 206 18.57 -21.64 -9.05
N LEU A 207 17.36 -21.08 -9.14
CA LEU A 207 17.13 -19.65 -8.92
C LEU A 207 17.24 -19.27 -7.44
N LEU A 208 16.80 -20.13 -6.53
CA LEU A 208 16.93 -19.91 -5.10
C LEU A 208 18.41 -19.79 -4.65
N GLY A 209 19.33 -20.47 -5.33
CA GLY A 209 20.77 -20.36 -5.11
C GLY A 209 21.40 -19.03 -5.55
N ARG A 210 20.62 -18.10 -6.13
CA ARG A 210 21.11 -16.80 -6.60
C ARG A 210 21.25 -15.82 -5.43
N PRO A 211 22.34 -15.05 -5.34
CA PRO A 211 22.54 -14.07 -4.26
C PRO A 211 21.52 -12.93 -4.29
N GLU A 212 20.90 -12.68 -5.44
CA GLU A 212 19.83 -11.71 -5.60
C GLU A 212 18.52 -12.14 -4.91
N VAL A 213 18.31 -13.45 -4.68
CA VAL A 213 17.06 -13.99 -4.12
C VAL A 213 17.11 -13.97 -2.60
N VAL A 214 16.23 -13.17 -1.99
CA VAL A 214 16.22 -12.93 -0.54
C VAL A 214 15.23 -13.81 0.21
N GLY A 215 14.27 -14.39 -0.52
CA GLY A 215 13.16 -15.14 0.07
C GLY A 215 12.90 -16.47 -0.60
N PHE A 216 12.51 -17.43 0.22
CA PHE A 216 11.96 -18.72 -0.17
C PHE A 216 10.45 -18.60 -0.09
N GLY A 217 9.80 -18.42 -1.24
CA GLY A 217 8.35 -18.36 -1.30
C GLY A 217 7.82 -17.43 -2.40
N GLU A 218 6.52 -17.43 -2.63
CA GLU A 218 5.52 -18.11 -1.79
C GLU A 218 5.54 -19.64 -1.86
N VAL A 219 5.44 -20.26 -0.68
CA VAL A 219 5.14 -21.69 -0.50
C VAL A 219 4.14 -21.83 0.65
N GLY A 220 3.48 -22.98 0.76
CA GLY A 220 2.63 -23.25 1.91
C GLY A 220 1.47 -24.16 1.56
N LEU A 221 0.28 -23.81 2.04
CA LEU A 221 -0.94 -24.59 1.85
C LEU A 221 -2.11 -23.67 1.50
N ASP A 222 -2.89 -24.07 0.51
CA ASP A 222 -4.09 -23.37 0.07
C ASP A 222 -5.22 -24.36 -0.17
N HIS A 223 -6.08 -24.51 0.84
CA HIS A 223 -7.19 -25.46 0.80
C HIS A 223 -8.44 -24.91 0.08
N SER A 224 -8.37 -23.74 -0.57
CA SER A 224 -9.48 -23.21 -1.38
C SER A 224 -9.71 -23.97 -2.69
N VAL A 225 -8.79 -24.88 -3.05
CA VAL A 225 -8.90 -25.82 -4.18
C VAL A 225 -9.58 -27.13 -3.76
N PRO A 226 -9.99 -28.00 -4.71
CA PRO A 226 -10.58 -29.29 -4.38
C PRO A 226 -9.73 -30.12 -3.40
N TYR A 227 -10.39 -30.79 -2.47
CA TYR A 227 -9.75 -31.59 -1.41
C TYR A 227 -8.70 -32.60 -1.92
N THR A 228 -8.91 -33.14 -3.12
CA THR A 228 -7.99 -34.09 -3.77
C THR A 228 -6.60 -33.51 -4.05
N GLU A 229 -6.45 -32.19 -4.06
CA GLU A 229 -5.16 -31.52 -4.31
C GLU A 229 -4.38 -31.23 -3.03
N TRP A 230 -5.00 -31.28 -1.84
CA TRP A 230 -4.39 -30.85 -0.58
C TRP A 230 -3.17 -31.71 -0.19
N LEU A 231 -3.23 -33.02 -0.47
CA LEU A 231 -2.10 -33.92 -0.23
C LEU A 231 -0.89 -33.54 -1.09
N GLY A 232 -1.12 -33.19 -2.35
CA GLY A 232 -0.07 -32.75 -3.28
C GLY A 232 0.66 -31.50 -2.78
N GLN A 233 -0.06 -30.56 -2.18
CA GLN A 233 0.53 -29.36 -1.58
C GLN A 233 1.45 -29.69 -0.40
N SER A 234 1.02 -30.58 0.50
CA SER A 234 1.84 -31.03 1.64
C SER A 234 3.11 -31.75 1.18
N ILE A 235 3.00 -32.60 0.15
CA ILE A 235 4.15 -33.32 -0.44
C ILE A 235 5.12 -32.32 -1.09
N LEU A 236 4.60 -31.39 -1.89
CA LEU A 236 5.40 -30.36 -2.52
C LEU A 236 6.16 -29.54 -1.47
N LEU A 237 5.45 -29.03 -0.44
CA LEU A 237 6.05 -28.23 0.61
C LEU A 237 7.21 -28.97 1.28
N ARG A 238 6.99 -30.22 1.72
CA ARG A 238 8.05 -31.05 2.32
C ARG A 238 9.25 -31.23 1.39
N ARG A 239 8.99 -31.44 0.10
CA ARG A 239 10.03 -31.61 -0.92
C ARG A 239 10.86 -30.35 -1.10
N VAL A 240 10.22 -29.19 -1.23
CA VAL A 240 10.94 -27.94 -1.52
C VAL A 240 11.67 -27.41 -0.30
N LEU A 241 11.17 -27.65 0.92
CA LEU A 241 11.84 -27.22 2.17
C LEU A 241 13.26 -27.77 2.30
N GLY A 242 13.60 -28.87 1.62
CA GLY A 242 14.97 -29.38 1.55
C GLY A 242 15.96 -28.45 0.84
N PHE A 243 15.48 -27.44 0.11
CA PHE A 243 16.31 -26.39 -0.51
C PHE A 243 16.37 -25.10 0.32
N LEU A 244 15.65 -25.03 1.45
CA LEU A 244 15.66 -23.84 2.29
C LEU A 244 17.05 -23.64 2.91
N GLU A 245 17.49 -22.39 2.96
CA GLU A 245 18.78 -22.00 3.53
C GLU A 245 18.56 -20.88 4.54
N GLU A 246 19.42 -20.80 5.55
CA GLU A 246 19.28 -19.84 6.66
C GLU A 246 19.27 -18.37 6.19
N ARG A 247 19.91 -18.06 5.06
CA ARG A 247 19.91 -16.72 4.48
C ARG A 247 18.53 -16.27 3.98
N HIS A 248 17.66 -17.21 3.63
CA HIS A 248 16.36 -16.90 3.05
C HIS A 248 15.37 -16.50 4.15
N VAL A 249 14.47 -15.59 3.84
CA VAL A 249 13.21 -15.44 4.58
C VAL A 249 12.20 -16.43 4.01
N LEU A 250 11.62 -17.29 4.84
CA LEU A 250 10.58 -18.24 4.43
C LEU A 250 9.23 -17.51 4.40
N ILE A 251 8.66 -17.33 3.22
CA ILE A 251 7.40 -16.62 2.99
C ILE A 251 6.29 -17.65 2.83
N LEU A 252 5.40 -17.67 3.81
CA LEU A 252 4.37 -18.67 3.97
C LEU A 252 3.01 -18.13 3.53
N HIS A 253 2.42 -18.79 2.53
CA HIS A 253 1.03 -18.62 2.15
C HIS A 253 0.16 -19.65 2.86
N CYS A 254 -0.91 -19.17 3.48
CA CYS A 254 -1.90 -20.02 4.11
C CYS A 254 -3.31 -19.58 3.72
N ARG A 255 -4.13 -20.52 3.22
CA ARG A 255 -5.54 -20.26 2.88
C ARG A 255 -6.42 -21.42 3.31
N GLY A 256 -7.51 -21.09 4.00
CA GLY A 256 -8.54 -22.04 4.42
C GLY A 256 -9.40 -22.58 3.29
N SER A 257 -10.17 -23.63 3.60
CA SER A 257 -11.15 -24.21 2.66
C SER A 257 -12.26 -23.22 2.27
N LYS A 258 -12.64 -22.34 3.20
CA LYS A 258 -13.60 -21.25 2.97
C LYS A 258 -12.91 -19.91 2.68
N GLY A 259 -11.65 -19.96 2.22
CA GLY A 259 -10.84 -18.79 1.92
C GLY A 259 -10.11 -18.22 3.12
N ASP A 260 -9.89 -16.90 3.09
CA ASP A 260 -9.05 -16.15 4.03
C ASP A 260 -9.50 -16.17 5.49
N GLN A 261 -10.79 -16.36 5.73
CA GLN A 261 -11.38 -16.29 7.06
C GLN A 261 -11.26 -17.61 7.85
N ASP A 262 -10.84 -18.69 7.19
CA ASP A 262 -10.90 -20.07 7.71
C ASP A 262 -9.53 -20.77 7.68
N GLY A 263 -8.47 -20.03 8.04
CA GLY A 263 -7.09 -20.52 7.89
C GLY A 263 -6.56 -21.37 9.05
N ARG A 264 -7.29 -21.56 10.16
CA ARG A 264 -6.68 -22.09 11.40
C ARG A 264 -6.16 -23.52 11.28
N GLU A 265 -6.96 -24.44 10.75
CA GLU A 265 -6.53 -25.83 10.53
C GLU A 265 -5.28 -25.87 9.62
N VAL A 266 -5.33 -25.12 8.52
CA VAL A 266 -4.26 -25.06 7.53
C VAL A 266 -2.97 -24.50 8.13
N ASN A 267 -3.05 -23.45 8.95
CA ASN A 267 -1.91 -22.87 9.65
C ASN A 267 -1.29 -23.86 10.64
N MET A 268 -2.10 -24.58 11.41
CA MET A 268 -1.58 -25.61 12.34
C MET A 268 -0.93 -26.77 11.60
N ARG A 269 -1.50 -27.17 10.46
CA ARG A 269 -0.91 -28.19 9.59
C ARG A 269 0.40 -27.72 8.98
N LEU A 270 0.45 -26.46 8.53
CA LEU A 270 1.67 -25.83 8.04
C LEU A 270 2.75 -25.84 9.13
N LEU A 271 2.43 -25.34 10.32
CA LEU A 271 3.34 -25.33 11.48
C LEU A 271 3.88 -26.73 11.80
N SER A 272 3.00 -27.76 11.79
CA SER A 272 3.39 -29.15 12.00
C SER A 272 4.32 -29.71 10.92
N ILE A 273 4.17 -29.29 9.66
CA ILE A 273 5.08 -29.68 8.58
C ILE A 273 6.45 -29.05 8.80
N LEU A 274 6.50 -27.78 9.20
CA LEU A 274 7.75 -27.06 9.42
C LEU A 274 8.54 -27.63 10.60
N HIS A 275 7.84 -28.07 11.65
CA HIS A 275 8.45 -28.73 12.81
C HIS A 275 9.32 -29.91 12.39
N GLY A 276 10.59 -29.87 12.76
CA GLY A 276 11.58 -30.91 12.47
C GLY A 276 12.13 -30.90 11.04
N LEU A 277 11.62 -30.05 10.14
CA LEU A 277 12.16 -29.90 8.78
C LEU A 277 13.01 -28.64 8.59
N ILE A 278 12.80 -27.61 9.41
CA ILE A 278 13.54 -26.35 9.33
C ILE A 278 14.15 -25.97 10.68
N SER A 279 15.14 -25.09 10.65
CA SER A 279 15.77 -24.54 11.85
C SER A 279 14.76 -23.75 12.70
N PRO A 280 14.76 -23.88 14.03
CA PRO A 280 13.99 -22.99 14.92
C PRO A 280 14.36 -21.50 14.74
N ASN A 281 15.58 -21.21 14.29
CA ASN A 281 16.04 -19.84 14.04
C ASN A 281 15.66 -19.31 12.65
N GLN A 282 14.98 -20.12 11.83
CA GLN A 282 14.55 -19.71 10.49
C GLN A 282 13.70 -18.43 10.58
N ARG A 283 13.99 -17.48 9.70
CA ARG A 283 13.23 -16.24 9.57
C ARG A 283 11.99 -16.49 8.74
N ILE A 284 10.83 -16.12 9.27
CA ILE A 284 9.52 -16.43 8.68
C ILE A 284 8.72 -15.14 8.47
N HIS A 285 8.16 -15.01 7.28
CA HIS A 285 7.12 -14.04 6.96
C HIS A 285 5.79 -14.79 6.74
N LEU A 286 4.85 -14.64 7.67
CA LEU A 286 3.46 -15.05 7.47
C LEU A 286 2.76 -13.99 6.64
N HIS A 287 2.73 -14.20 5.31
CA HIS A 287 2.09 -13.29 4.38
C HIS A 287 0.56 -13.29 4.57
N CYS A 288 -0.05 -12.12 4.42
CA CYS A 288 -1.49 -11.87 4.50
C CYS A 288 -2.10 -12.50 5.76
N PHE A 289 -1.50 -12.21 6.91
CA PHE A 289 -1.83 -12.86 8.16
C PHE A 289 -3.26 -12.52 8.61
N ARG A 290 -4.08 -13.56 8.72
CA ARG A 290 -5.49 -13.48 9.17
C ARG A 290 -5.77 -14.33 10.41
N GLY A 291 -4.72 -14.80 11.06
CA GLY A 291 -4.80 -15.65 12.26
C GLY A 291 -5.17 -14.88 13.52
N ASP A 292 -5.46 -15.63 14.58
CA ASP A 292 -5.65 -15.10 15.93
C ASP A 292 -4.31 -15.02 16.70
N LEU A 293 -4.38 -14.50 17.93
CA LEU A 293 -3.20 -14.33 18.77
C LEU A 293 -2.58 -15.68 19.20
N GLU A 294 -3.38 -16.73 19.33
CA GLU A 294 -2.89 -18.06 19.69
C GLU A 294 -2.07 -18.66 18.55
N MET A 295 -2.53 -18.47 17.31
CA MET A 295 -1.78 -18.85 16.12
C MET A 295 -0.46 -18.11 16.01
N PHE A 296 -0.46 -16.78 16.21
CA PHE A 296 0.77 -15.99 16.24
C PHE A 296 1.75 -16.56 17.28
N ARG A 297 1.27 -16.82 18.50
CA ARG A 297 2.08 -17.43 19.57
C ARG A 297 2.62 -18.81 19.19
N ALA A 298 1.79 -19.69 18.63
CA ALA A 298 2.22 -21.02 18.21
C ALA A 298 3.38 -20.96 17.20
N PHE A 299 3.34 -20.01 16.26
CA PHE A 299 4.46 -19.77 15.35
C PHE A 299 5.67 -19.19 16.08
N THR A 300 5.52 -18.15 16.89
CA THR A 300 6.67 -17.50 17.56
C THR A 300 7.34 -18.38 18.62
N ASP A 301 6.58 -19.24 19.29
CA ASP A 301 7.09 -20.21 20.27
C ASP A 301 7.97 -21.27 19.59
N SER A 302 7.64 -21.60 18.34
CA SER A 302 8.38 -22.56 17.51
C SER A 302 9.54 -21.90 16.73
N PHE A 303 9.30 -20.68 16.27
CA PHE A 303 10.14 -19.91 15.36
C PHE A 303 10.17 -18.45 15.83
N PRO A 304 11.08 -18.08 16.76
CA PRO A 304 11.11 -16.75 17.38
C PRO A 304 11.31 -15.57 16.41
N ASN A 305 11.79 -15.85 15.20
CA ASN A 305 12.01 -14.88 14.12
C ASN A 305 10.82 -14.80 13.14
N THR A 306 9.59 -14.98 13.62
CA THR A 306 8.35 -14.88 12.83
C THR A 306 7.79 -13.47 12.82
N TYR A 307 7.47 -12.98 11.63
CA TYR A 307 6.82 -11.69 11.35
C TYR A 307 5.50 -11.93 10.61
N VAL A 308 4.55 -11.01 10.76
CA VAL A 308 3.21 -11.08 10.13
C VAL A 308 2.97 -9.90 9.20
N GLY A 309 2.58 -10.18 7.96
CA GLY A 309 2.22 -9.18 6.96
C GLY A 309 0.74 -8.87 7.01
N TYR A 310 0.40 -7.58 6.92
CA TYR A 310 -0.98 -7.11 6.80
C TYR A 310 -1.18 -6.26 5.53
N THR A 311 -2.18 -6.64 4.74
CA THR A 311 -2.65 -5.85 3.61
C THR A 311 -3.65 -4.78 4.03
N HIS A 312 -4.09 -3.93 3.10
CA HIS A 312 -5.12 -2.93 3.40
C HIS A 312 -6.54 -3.52 3.60
N LYS A 313 -6.76 -4.82 3.35
CA LYS A 313 -8.05 -5.50 3.54
C LYS A 313 -8.30 -5.89 5.00
N THR A 314 -7.94 -5.02 5.93
CA THR A 314 -8.11 -5.26 7.37
C THR A 314 -9.57 -5.26 7.81
N SER A 315 -10.49 -4.67 7.01
CA SER A 315 -11.93 -4.70 7.24
C SER A 315 -12.53 -6.10 7.25
N ASP A 316 -11.87 -7.04 6.57
CA ASP A 316 -12.35 -8.40 6.37
C ASP A 316 -11.79 -9.36 7.43
N LEU A 317 -11.04 -8.84 8.40
CA LEU A 317 -10.49 -9.60 9.51
C LEU A 317 -11.60 -10.00 10.49
N SER A 318 -11.52 -11.23 11.01
CA SER A 318 -12.41 -11.69 12.07
C SER A 318 -12.17 -10.90 13.37
N PRO A 319 -13.12 -10.89 14.32
CA PRO A 319 -12.90 -10.26 15.63
C PRO A 319 -11.63 -10.75 16.35
N ALA A 320 -11.32 -12.04 16.22
CA ALA A 320 -10.12 -12.64 16.80
C ALA A 320 -8.83 -12.15 16.10
N ALA A 321 -8.86 -12.01 14.77
CA ALA A 321 -7.73 -11.47 14.02
C ALA A 321 -7.52 -9.96 14.24
N LEU A 322 -8.60 -9.20 14.43
CA LEU A 322 -8.53 -7.79 14.85
C LEU A 322 -7.91 -7.65 16.25
N LEU A 323 -8.28 -8.54 17.19
CA LEU A 323 -7.64 -8.58 18.51
C LEU A 323 -6.16 -8.95 18.39
N ALA A 324 -5.81 -9.90 17.53
CA ALA A 324 -4.42 -10.26 17.26
C ALA A 324 -3.63 -9.06 16.72
N LEU A 325 -4.14 -8.36 15.69
CA LEU A 325 -3.50 -7.17 15.13
C LEU A 325 -3.29 -6.05 16.17
N ARG A 326 -4.18 -5.91 17.15
CA ARG A 326 -4.02 -4.95 18.26
C ARG A 326 -2.94 -5.36 19.27
N THR A 327 -2.69 -6.66 19.41
CA THR A 327 -1.90 -7.21 20.52
C THR A 327 -0.51 -7.66 20.08
N ILE A 328 -0.34 -8.04 18.82
CA ILE A 328 0.96 -8.44 18.28
C ILE A 328 1.96 -7.28 18.47
N PRO A 329 3.18 -7.54 18.96
CA PRO A 329 4.19 -6.51 19.16
C PRO A 329 4.52 -5.79 17.85
N SER A 330 4.70 -4.46 17.92
CA SER A 330 4.92 -3.63 16.72
C SER A 330 6.15 -4.08 15.93
N GLU A 331 7.18 -4.61 16.59
CA GLU A 331 8.41 -5.14 16.00
C GLU A 331 8.25 -6.44 15.20
N ARG A 332 7.03 -7.03 15.19
CA ARG A 332 6.70 -8.24 14.43
C ARG A 332 5.74 -7.98 13.27
N LEU A 333 5.36 -6.73 13.05
CA LEU A 333 4.42 -6.34 11.99
C LEU A 333 5.15 -5.96 10.70
N LEU A 334 4.54 -6.29 9.58
CA LEU A 334 4.89 -5.79 8.26
C LEU A 334 3.63 -5.28 7.56
N VAL A 335 3.81 -4.36 6.61
CA VAL A 335 2.75 -3.93 5.70
C VAL A 335 3.06 -4.38 4.28
N GLU A 336 2.01 -4.66 3.52
CA GLU A 336 2.12 -5.26 2.20
C GLU A 336 0.90 -4.92 1.34
N THR A 337 1.04 -5.06 0.02
CA THR A 337 -0.09 -4.82 -0.89
C THR A 337 -0.67 -6.09 -1.48
N ASP A 338 0.14 -7.14 -1.60
CA ASP A 338 -0.11 -8.30 -2.47
C ASP A 338 -0.50 -7.87 -3.90
N ALA A 339 0.03 -6.74 -4.37
CA ALA A 339 -0.31 -6.23 -5.69
C ALA A 339 0.03 -7.27 -6.77
N PRO A 340 -0.86 -7.50 -7.77
CA PRO A 340 -1.99 -6.66 -8.16
C PRO A 340 -3.34 -7.04 -7.52
N TYR A 341 -3.35 -7.89 -6.48
CA TYR A 341 -4.53 -8.39 -5.80
C TYR A 341 -5.08 -7.43 -4.75
N PHE A 342 -6.07 -7.89 -3.97
CA PHE A 342 -6.79 -7.12 -2.96
C PHE A 342 -7.27 -5.74 -3.43
N VAL A 343 -7.68 -5.62 -4.68
CA VAL A 343 -8.10 -4.36 -5.29
C VAL A 343 -9.08 -3.59 -4.40
N ASN A 344 -8.85 -2.28 -4.24
CA ASN A 344 -9.86 -1.35 -3.77
C ASN A 344 -10.57 -0.74 -4.99
N PRO A 345 -11.85 -1.11 -5.26
CA PRO A 345 -12.57 -0.66 -6.44
C PRO A 345 -12.72 0.86 -6.54
N THR A 346 -12.65 1.58 -5.41
CA THR A 346 -12.71 3.05 -5.41
C THR A 346 -11.41 3.71 -5.83
N ILE A 347 -10.33 2.92 -5.94
CA ILE A 347 -8.96 3.38 -6.19
C ILE A 347 -8.53 3.00 -7.60
N GLY A 348 -8.88 1.79 -8.07
CA GLY A 348 -8.57 1.37 -9.43
C GLY A 348 -8.91 -0.10 -9.70
N PRO A 349 -8.65 -0.60 -10.93
CA PRO A 349 -8.93 -1.98 -11.34
C PRO A 349 -7.90 -3.01 -10.83
N PHE A 350 -6.79 -2.55 -10.26
CA PHE A 350 -5.74 -3.37 -9.65
C PHE A 350 -5.08 -2.62 -8.48
N SER A 351 -4.48 -3.37 -7.55
CA SER A 351 -3.59 -2.80 -6.53
C SER A 351 -2.19 -2.57 -7.10
N SER A 352 -1.41 -1.73 -6.43
CA SER A 352 -0.02 -1.41 -6.78
C SER A 352 0.81 -1.28 -5.51
N PRO A 353 2.12 -1.63 -5.51
CA PRO A 353 3.00 -1.41 -4.37
C PRO A 353 2.95 0.01 -3.77
N ASN A 354 2.74 1.04 -4.61
CA ASN A 354 2.66 2.43 -4.17
C ASN A 354 1.46 2.73 -3.25
N VAL A 355 0.50 1.82 -3.12
CA VAL A 355 -0.67 1.98 -2.24
C VAL A 355 -0.47 1.38 -0.85
N VAL A 356 0.73 0.89 -0.52
CA VAL A 356 1.04 0.26 0.79
C VAL A 356 0.77 1.18 1.98
N GLY A 357 0.80 2.50 1.79
CA GLY A 357 0.39 3.48 2.79
C GLY A 357 -1.03 3.27 3.32
N LEU A 358 -1.94 2.71 2.51
CA LEU A 358 -3.30 2.35 2.95
C LEU A 358 -3.29 1.20 3.96
N ALA A 359 -2.41 0.22 3.78
CA ALA A 359 -2.24 -0.86 4.74
C ALA A 359 -1.74 -0.31 6.07
N ALA A 360 -0.72 0.55 6.04
CA ALA A 360 -0.19 1.18 7.25
C ALA A 360 -1.23 2.04 7.99
N ARG A 361 -2.01 2.84 7.26
CA ARG A 361 -3.13 3.61 7.85
C ARG A 361 -4.16 2.70 8.51
N ASN A 362 -4.60 1.67 7.81
CA ASN A 362 -5.65 0.79 8.30
C ASN A 362 -5.17 -0.03 9.52
N VAL A 363 -3.90 -0.45 9.54
CA VAL A 363 -3.25 -1.05 10.71
C VAL A 363 -3.20 -0.04 11.87
N GLY A 364 -2.74 1.19 11.63
CA GLY A 364 -2.65 2.24 12.65
C GLY A 364 -4.01 2.55 13.28
N MET A 365 -5.08 2.65 12.48
CA MET A 365 -6.45 2.84 12.97
C MET A 365 -6.90 1.73 13.93
N ILE A 366 -6.56 0.47 13.64
CA ILE A 366 -6.95 -0.67 14.48
C ILE A 366 -6.18 -0.66 15.80
N ARG A 367 -4.90 -0.29 15.74
CA ARG A 367 -3.95 -0.28 16.88
C ARG A 367 -3.99 1.00 17.71
N GLY A 368 -4.60 2.07 17.23
CA GLY A 368 -4.52 3.39 17.86
C GLY A 368 -3.16 4.08 17.67
N GLU A 369 -2.44 3.72 16.61
CA GLU A 369 -1.11 4.26 16.25
C GLU A 369 -1.23 5.19 15.03
N SER A 370 -0.31 6.14 14.88
CA SER A 370 -0.28 6.97 13.68
C SER A 370 0.23 6.16 12.48
N THR A 371 -0.22 6.48 11.26
CA THR A 371 0.31 5.88 10.03
C THR A 371 1.85 5.98 9.96
N ARG A 372 2.42 7.06 10.49
CA ARG A 372 3.87 7.31 10.52
C ARG A 372 4.60 6.35 11.42
N ASP A 373 4.05 6.06 12.59
CA ASP A 373 4.69 5.15 13.53
C ASP A 373 4.65 3.73 12.98
N VAL A 374 3.54 3.33 12.35
CA VAL A 374 3.43 2.03 11.66
C VAL A 374 4.43 1.93 10.51
N LEU A 375 4.53 2.95 9.65
CA LEU A 375 5.50 2.94 8.55
C LEU A 375 6.94 2.88 9.05
N THR A 376 7.27 3.66 10.08
CA THR A 376 8.61 3.68 10.68
C THR A 376 8.97 2.31 11.28
N ALA A 377 8.05 1.72 12.04
CA ALA A 377 8.26 0.40 12.65
C ALA A 377 8.39 -0.69 11.58
N THR A 378 7.49 -0.72 10.59
CA THR A 378 7.51 -1.77 9.54
C THR A 378 8.72 -1.68 8.62
N VAL A 379 9.28 -0.49 8.39
CA VAL A 379 10.58 -0.30 7.72
C VAL A 379 11.70 -0.97 8.54
N SER A 380 11.81 -0.66 9.84
CA SER A 380 12.83 -1.28 10.71
C SER A 380 12.68 -2.80 10.76
N ASN A 381 11.44 -3.30 10.88
CA ASN A 381 11.14 -4.73 10.95
C ASN A 381 11.52 -5.45 9.66
N PHE A 382 11.31 -4.80 8.51
CA PHE A 382 11.75 -5.32 7.22
C PHE A 382 13.27 -5.45 7.15
N GLU A 383 13.99 -4.40 7.58
CA GLU A 383 15.46 -4.43 7.61
C GLU A 383 15.99 -5.56 8.49
N ASP A 384 15.39 -5.76 9.66
CA ASP A 384 15.74 -6.84 10.59
C ASP A 384 15.44 -8.23 10.03
N LEU A 385 14.24 -8.42 9.47
CA LEU A 385 13.80 -9.70 8.92
C LEU A 385 14.66 -10.10 7.71
N TYR A 386 14.80 -9.21 6.73
CA TYR A 386 15.52 -9.53 5.50
C TYR A 386 17.04 -9.34 5.62
N ARG A 387 17.52 -8.69 6.69
CA ARG A 387 18.93 -8.28 6.87
C ARG A 387 19.41 -7.39 5.72
N LEU A 388 18.57 -6.44 5.32
CA LEU A 388 18.82 -5.47 4.26
C LEU A 388 18.77 -4.07 4.87
N LYS A 389 19.68 -3.18 4.49
CA LYS A 389 19.64 -1.77 4.90
C LYS A 389 19.15 -0.90 3.75
N LEU A 390 18.23 0.01 4.05
CA LEU A 390 17.58 0.92 3.09
C LEU A 390 18.24 2.30 3.04
#